data_AF-A0A183HNC8-F1
#
_entry.id   AF-A0A183HNC8-F1
#
_cell.length_a   1.000
_cell.length_b   1.000
_cell.length_c   1.000
_cell.angle_alpha   90.00
_cell.angle_beta   90.00
_cell.angle_gamma   90.00
#
_symmetry.space_group_name_H-M   'P 1'
#
loop_
_entity.id
_entity.type
_entity.pdbx_description
1 polymer ?
#
loop_
_entity_poly.entity_id
_entity_poly.type
_entity_poly.pdbx_seq_one_letter_code
_entity_poly.pdbx_strand_id
1 'polypeptide(L)'
;MQFTIAEFLDNEHFVNLEKCLAALVPRECLLVSSKMGISSVNLFGENNSQLDNALKKAGVRKELFQFTDQLPITLSDHIAEMFDPKYKDIHLSRAQKSCIVGLIQHLHLNDDGVKTRKFQLRNYKSAGYMYLNSAAVKALELFGAYQEDEDLMNDGGSLYELLNKCRTSQGQRLLRDWIRRPLHDIRKINERLDVVEALVSDSSCRAILHDDILRRIPDITSITRKIVQKKAGLQVPKSFSLQFMHIFYALFIFHWR
;
A
#
# COMPACT_ATOMS: atom_id res chain seq x y z
N MET A 1 -8.92 4.12 -4.96
CA MET A 1 -7.46 4.31 -4.76
C MET A 1 -7.28 5.38 -3.70
N GLN A 2 -6.19 5.34 -2.93
CA GLN A 2 -6.03 6.18 -1.75
C GLN A 2 -4.68 6.91 -1.82
N PHE A 3 -4.68 8.22 -1.58
CA PHE A 3 -3.49 9.00 -1.30
C PHE A 3 -3.34 9.15 0.21
N THR A 4 -2.10 9.02 0.67
CA THR A 4 -1.76 9.20 2.08
C THR A 4 -0.86 10.42 2.19
N ILE A 5 -1.28 11.41 2.98
CA ILE A 5 -0.53 12.65 3.20
C ILE A 5 0.02 12.69 4.61
N ALA A 6 1.22 13.21 4.78
CA ALA A 6 1.86 13.41 6.08
C ALA A 6 2.58 14.75 6.05
N GLU A 7 2.52 15.48 7.16
CA GLU A 7 3.33 16.67 7.39
C GLU A 7 3.77 16.65 8.84
N PHE A 8 5.07 16.75 9.06
CA PHE A 8 5.67 16.66 10.38
C PHE A 8 6.98 17.44 10.39
N LEU A 9 7.33 17.96 11.56
CA LEU A 9 8.67 18.47 11.83
C LEU A 9 9.60 17.28 12.06
N ASP A 10 10.83 17.42 11.59
CA ASP A 10 11.85 16.40 11.77
C ASP A 10 13.14 16.99 12.35
N ASN A 11 13.96 16.12 12.92
CA ASN A 11 15.29 16.50 13.38
C ASN A 11 16.32 16.32 12.24
N GLU A 12 17.58 16.70 12.49
CA GLU A 12 18.67 16.58 11.53
C GLU A 12 18.85 15.13 11.03
N HIS A 13 18.51 14.16 11.87
CA HIS A 13 18.61 12.73 11.59
C HIS A 13 17.39 12.12 10.88
N PHE A 14 16.38 12.91 10.54
CA PHE A 14 15.18 12.45 9.82
C PHE A 14 14.45 11.28 10.51
N VAL A 15 14.37 11.30 11.85
CA VAL A 15 13.79 10.20 12.63
C VAL A 15 12.30 9.99 12.30
N ASN A 16 11.53 11.06 12.10
CA ASN A 16 10.10 10.95 11.78
C ASN A 16 9.85 10.53 10.33
N LEU A 17 10.76 10.87 9.42
CA LEU A 17 10.77 10.32 8.07
C LEU A 17 11.13 8.83 8.08
N GLU A 18 12.16 8.41 8.83
CA GLU A 18 12.53 6.98 8.94
C GLU A 18 11.34 6.16 9.47
N LYS A 19 10.61 6.68 10.47
CA LYS A 19 9.34 6.11 10.94
C LYS A 19 8.35 5.88 9.82
N CYS A 20 8.13 6.91 9.00
CA CYS A 20 7.20 6.83 7.87
C CYS A 20 7.67 5.81 6.83
N LEU A 21 8.96 5.79 6.52
CA LEU A 21 9.55 4.84 5.56
C LEU A 21 9.44 3.40 6.05
N ALA A 22 9.74 3.12 7.32
CA ALA A 22 9.59 1.80 7.91
C ALA A 22 8.13 1.32 7.93
N ALA A 23 7.18 2.23 8.19
CA ALA A 23 5.77 1.90 8.24
C ALA A 23 5.13 1.73 6.85
N LEU A 24 5.48 2.58 5.89
CA LEU A 24 4.88 2.61 4.55
C LEU A 24 5.62 1.72 3.54
N VAL A 25 6.92 1.50 3.74
CA VAL A 25 7.83 0.73 2.86
C VAL A 25 7.65 1.10 1.38
N PRO A 26 7.85 2.38 1.02
CA PRO A 26 7.75 2.81 -0.37
C PRO A 26 8.87 2.15 -1.20
N ARG A 27 8.59 1.83 -2.46
CA ARG A 27 9.63 1.34 -3.40
C ARG A 27 10.45 2.48 -3.99
N GLU A 28 9.85 3.66 -4.03
CA GLU A 28 10.37 4.82 -4.72
C GLU A 28 9.95 6.08 -3.97
N CYS A 29 10.86 7.05 -3.92
CA CYS A 29 10.68 8.34 -3.27
C CYS A 29 11.05 9.45 -4.27
N LEU A 30 10.04 10.27 -4.58
CA LEU A 30 10.19 11.44 -5.43
C LEU A 30 10.53 12.66 -4.56
N LEU A 31 11.66 13.29 -4.82
CA LEU A 31 12.04 14.54 -4.18
C LEU A 31 11.66 15.72 -5.07
N VAL A 32 10.71 16.51 -4.59
CA VAL A 32 10.17 17.64 -5.33
C VAL A 32 10.93 18.91 -4.96
N SER A 33 11.60 19.53 -5.94
CA SER A 33 12.27 20.82 -5.74
C SER A 33 11.24 21.95 -5.75
N SER A 34 10.95 22.56 -4.61
CA SER A 34 10.27 23.85 -4.60
C SER A 34 11.34 24.94 -4.63
N LYS A 35 11.49 25.63 -5.76
CA LYS A 35 12.24 26.89 -5.82
C LYS A 35 11.45 27.95 -5.06
N MET A 36 11.40 27.92 -3.74
CA MET A 36 10.79 28.96 -2.94
C MET A 36 11.72 29.35 -1.79
N GLY A 37 11.93 30.66 -1.67
CA GLY A 37 13.06 31.24 -0.96
C GLY A 37 13.08 31.05 0.56
N ILE A 38 14.31 31.22 1.06
CA ILE A 38 14.77 31.36 2.44
C ILE A 38 14.50 30.12 3.30
N SER A 39 15.58 29.38 3.57
CA SER A 39 15.63 27.99 4.05
C SER A 39 15.26 26.94 3.00
N SER A 40 15.77 27.12 1.79
CA SER A 40 16.17 25.96 1.01
C SER A 40 17.19 25.19 1.86
N VAL A 41 16.74 24.25 2.68
CA VAL A 41 17.59 23.11 3.04
C VAL A 41 18.13 22.66 1.70
N ASN A 42 19.45 22.75 1.52
CA ASN A 42 20.17 22.35 0.33
C ASN A 42 20.00 20.82 0.16
N LEU A 43 18.78 20.34 -0.10
CA LEU A 43 18.44 18.98 -0.47
C LEU A 43 19.11 18.59 -1.80
N PHE A 44 19.55 19.60 -2.55
CA PHE A 44 20.24 19.50 -3.85
C PHE A 44 21.74 19.79 -3.77
N GLY A 45 22.24 20.26 -2.61
CA GLY A 45 23.68 20.30 -2.38
C GLY A 45 24.14 18.89 -2.03
N GLU A 46 25.32 18.50 -2.50
CA GLU A 46 25.97 17.18 -2.35
C GLU A 46 26.11 16.64 -0.91
N ASN A 47 25.49 17.26 0.09
CA ASN A 47 25.75 17.08 1.52
C ASN A 47 24.50 16.78 2.37
N ASN A 48 23.45 16.16 1.84
CA ASN A 48 22.40 15.59 2.71
C ASN A 48 22.58 14.08 2.90
N SER A 49 23.81 13.70 3.26
CA SER A 49 24.21 12.32 3.53
C SER A 49 23.26 11.61 4.49
N GLN A 50 22.64 12.33 5.43
CA GLN A 50 21.70 11.78 6.39
C GLN A 50 20.37 11.35 5.77
N LEU A 51 19.79 12.16 4.87
CA LEU A 51 18.58 11.80 4.12
C LEU A 51 18.86 10.61 3.19
N ASP A 52 19.98 10.66 2.48
CA ASP A 52 20.39 9.57 1.60
C ASP A 52 20.65 8.29 2.37
N ASN A 53 21.23 8.38 3.57
CA ASN A 53 21.40 7.25 4.47
C ASN A 53 20.06 6.70 4.96
N ALA A 54 19.09 7.55 5.30
CA ALA A 54 17.75 7.11 5.71
C ALA A 54 17.02 6.37 4.57
N LEU A 55 17.09 6.88 3.35
CA LEU A 55 16.50 6.24 2.15
C LEU A 55 17.20 4.92 1.82
N LYS A 56 18.54 4.88 1.85
CA LYS A 56 19.33 3.65 1.63
C LYS A 56 19.03 2.59 2.68
N LYS A 57 18.97 2.96 3.96
CA LYS A 57 18.61 2.03 5.07
C LYS A 57 17.22 1.42 4.89
N ALA A 58 16.31 2.15 4.25
CA ALA A 58 14.96 1.70 3.95
C ALA A 58 14.84 0.99 2.58
N GLY A 59 15.93 0.92 1.79
CA GLY A 59 15.93 0.29 0.46
C GLY A 59 15.09 1.05 -0.58
N VAL A 60 14.93 2.37 -0.41
CA VAL A 60 14.05 3.18 -1.25
C VAL A 60 14.83 3.83 -2.37
N ARG A 61 14.36 3.70 -3.61
CA ARG A 61 14.96 4.40 -4.75
C ARG A 61 14.61 5.89 -4.71
N LYS A 62 15.61 6.74 -4.85
CA LYS A 62 15.47 8.20 -4.87
C LYS A 62 15.42 8.67 -6.32
N GLU A 63 14.39 9.43 -6.67
CA GLU A 63 14.30 10.12 -7.95
C GLU A 63 14.04 11.62 -7.73
N LEU A 64 14.68 12.45 -8.54
CA LEU A 64 14.55 13.89 -8.47
C LEU A 64 13.45 14.36 -9.43
N PHE A 65 12.43 15.00 -8.89
CA PHE A 65 11.34 15.55 -9.71
C PHE A 65 11.46 17.07 -9.79
N GLN A 66 11.56 17.57 -11.02
CA GLN A 66 11.53 18.99 -11.34
C GLN A 66 10.26 19.28 -12.13
N PHE A 67 9.51 20.29 -11.69
CA PHE A 67 8.37 20.76 -12.46
C PHE A 67 8.86 21.37 -13.78
N THR A 68 8.24 20.97 -14.89
CA THR A 68 8.50 21.54 -16.22
C THR A 68 8.02 22.99 -16.32
N ASP A 69 6.94 23.34 -15.59
CA ASP A 69 6.35 24.67 -15.55
C ASP A 69 6.29 25.23 -14.12
N GLN A 70 6.16 26.55 -13.96
CA GLN A 70 5.82 27.14 -12.65
C GLN A 70 4.56 26.48 -12.12
N LEU A 71 4.64 25.87 -10.91
CA LEU A 71 3.54 25.23 -10.17
C LEU A 71 2.19 25.80 -10.63
N PRO A 72 1.48 25.14 -11.55
CA PRO A 72 0.33 25.76 -12.19
C PRO A 72 -0.68 26.06 -11.09
N ILE A 73 -0.96 27.35 -10.88
CA ILE A 73 -2.00 27.79 -9.93
C ILE A 73 -3.33 27.09 -10.27
N THR A 74 -3.52 26.75 -11.55
CA THR A 74 -4.62 25.98 -12.15
C THR A 74 -4.68 24.49 -11.76
N LEU A 75 -3.61 23.87 -11.24
CA LEU A 75 -3.64 22.47 -10.80
C LEU A 75 -4.27 22.29 -9.41
N SER A 76 -4.38 23.35 -8.60
CA SER A 76 -5.12 23.29 -7.33
C SER A 76 -6.59 22.93 -7.55
N ASP A 77 -7.18 23.42 -8.64
CA ASP A 77 -8.59 23.15 -8.98
C ASP A 77 -8.76 21.74 -9.56
N HIS A 78 -7.81 21.27 -10.38
CA HIS A 78 -7.80 19.91 -10.91
C HIS A 78 -7.60 18.85 -9.81
N ILE A 79 -6.74 19.13 -8.81
CA ILE A 79 -6.59 18.30 -7.62
C ILE A 79 -7.94 18.11 -6.93
N ALA A 80 -8.70 19.19 -6.72
CA ALA A 80 -9.98 19.14 -6.02
C ALA A 80 -11.00 18.24 -6.73
N GLU A 81 -10.99 18.20 -8.06
CA GLU A 81 -11.86 17.32 -8.86
C GLU A 81 -11.44 15.85 -8.83
N MET A 82 -10.14 15.57 -8.65
CA MET A 82 -9.60 14.20 -8.55
C MET A 82 -9.91 13.54 -7.21
N PHE A 83 -10.08 14.31 -6.14
CA PHE A 83 -10.41 13.80 -4.81
C PHE A 83 -11.93 13.72 -4.59
N ASP A 84 -12.33 12.81 -3.69
CA ASP A 84 -13.73 12.72 -3.28
C ASP A 84 -14.23 14.08 -2.73
N PRO A 85 -15.39 14.61 -3.16
CA PRO A 85 -15.88 15.95 -2.78
C PRO A 85 -15.94 16.22 -1.28
N LYS A 86 -16.01 15.18 -0.43
CA LYS A 86 -15.85 15.30 1.03
C LYS A 86 -14.52 15.93 1.47
N TYR A 87 -13.54 16.03 0.58
CA TYR A 87 -12.22 16.59 0.85
C TYR A 87 -12.02 18.00 0.27
N LYS A 88 -13.05 18.58 -0.36
CA LYS A 88 -12.97 19.91 -0.99
C LYS A 88 -12.63 21.02 0.01
N ASP A 89 -13.06 20.85 1.26
CA ASP A 89 -12.84 21.83 2.34
C ASP A 89 -11.58 21.54 3.18
N ILE A 90 -10.79 20.50 2.84
CA ILE A 90 -9.54 20.22 3.56
C ILE A 90 -8.46 21.20 3.10
N HIS A 91 -8.01 22.03 4.04
CA HIS A 91 -6.84 22.88 3.84
C HIS A 91 -5.56 22.04 3.79
N LEU A 92 -5.03 21.85 2.58
CA LEU A 92 -3.72 21.26 2.35
C LEU A 92 -2.64 22.33 2.34
N SER A 93 -1.52 22.06 3.00
CA SER A 93 -0.37 22.97 3.01
C SER A 93 0.24 23.09 1.61
N ARG A 94 0.99 24.17 1.37
CA ARG A 94 1.66 24.37 0.07
C ARG A 94 2.62 23.22 -0.26
N ALA A 95 3.33 22.69 0.73
CA ALA A 95 4.25 21.57 0.57
C ALA A 95 3.48 20.28 0.17
N GLN A 96 2.39 19.98 0.86
CA GLN A 96 1.52 18.83 0.53
C GLN A 96 0.98 18.92 -0.89
N LYS A 97 0.48 20.09 -1.30
CA LYS A 97 -0.01 20.33 -2.66
C LYS A 97 1.09 20.06 -3.68
N SER A 98 2.31 20.59 -3.45
CA SER A 98 3.46 20.39 -4.34
C SER A 98 3.82 18.90 -4.49
N CYS A 99 3.87 18.14 -3.39
CA CYS A 99 4.16 16.71 -3.44
C CYS A 99 3.07 15.92 -4.18
N ILE A 100 1.80 16.26 -3.97
CA ILE A 100 0.67 15.62 -4.66
C ILE A 100 0.73 15.89 -6.17
N VAL A 101 0.96 17.14 -6.58
CA VAL A 101 1.09 17.49 -8.01
C VAL A 101 2.24 16.73 -8.64
N GLY A 102 3.43 16.73 -8.01
CA GLY A 102 4.59 16.02 -8.54
C GLY A 102 4.32 14.52 -8.69
N LEU A 103 3.65 13.92 -7.72
CA LEU A 103 3.26 12.50 -7.78
C LEU A 103 2.23 12.22 -8.89
N ILE A 104 1.25 13.10 -9.09
CA ILE A 104 0.24 12.98 -10.16
C ILE A 104 0.89 13.06 -11.55
N GLN A 105 1.82 13.99 -11.74
CA GLN A 105 2.53 14.17 -12.99
C GLN A 105 3.46 12.98 -13.28
N HIS A 106 4.26 12.56 -12.30
CA HIS A 106 5.16 11.41 -12.45
C HIS A 106 4.40 10.10 -12.72
N LEU A 107 3.24 9.90 -12.09
CA LEU A 107 2.40 8.71 -12.33
C LEU A 107 1.47 8.86 -13.56
N HIS A 108 1.56 9.96 -14.31
CA HIS A 108 0.71 10.26 -15.46
C HIS A 108 -0.79 10.07 -15.17
N LEU A 109 -1.25 10.47 -13.98
CA LEU A 109 -2.64 10.28 -13.55
C LEU A 109 -3.63 11.27 -14.19
N ASN A 110 -3.14 12.23 -14.97
CA ASN A 110 -3.95 13.25 -15.65
C ASN A 110 -4.54 12.80 -17.00
N ASP A 111 -4.12 11.64 -17.51
CA ASP A 111 -4.58 11.12 -18.79
C ASP A 111 -6.08 10.70 -18.73
N ASP A 112 -6.81 10.92 -19.84
CA ASP A 112 -8.28 10.92 -19.94
C ASP A 112 -9.01 9.69 -19.37
N GLY A 113 -8.34 8.55 -19.20
CA GLY A 113 -8.90 7.33 -18.60
C GLY A 113 -9.01 7.32 -17.05
N VAL A 114 -8.47 8.33 -16.37
CA VAL A 114 -8.41 8.41 -14.89
C VAL A 114 -9.35 9.49 -14.32
N LYS A 115 -9.87 10.41 -15.16
CA LYS A 115 -10.71 11.56 -14.78
C LYS A 115 -12.02 11.23 -14.04
N THR A 116 -12.44 9.97 -14.03
CA THR A 116 -13.63 9.49 -13.30
C THR A 116 -13.33 8.89 -11.93
N ARG A 117 -12.06 8.86 -11.50
CA ARG A 117 -11.64 8.20 -10.25
C ARG A 117 -11.58 9.20 -9.11
N LYS A 118 -12.54 9.12 -8.19
CA LYS A 118 -12.47 9.80 -6.90
C LYS A 118 -11.45 9.11 -6.00
N PHE A 119 -10.30 9.74 -5.78
CA PHE A 119 -9.30 9.25 -4.84
C PHE A 119 -9.71 9.60 -3.41
N GLN A 120 -9.40 8.70 -2.47
CA GLN A 120 -9.58 8.97 -1.05
C GLN A 120 -8.30 9.57 -0.48
N LEU A 121 -8.43 10.66 0.28
CA LEU A 121 -7.31 11.26 0.98
C LEU A 121 -7.30 10.77 2.43
N ARG A 122 -6.16 10.25 2.87
CA ARG A 122 -5.93 9.81 4.25
C ARG A 122 -4.77 10.58 4.85
N ASN A 123 -4.97 11.15 6.03
CA ASN A 123 -3.87 11.70 6.80
C ASN A 123 -3.10 10.57 7.51
N TYR A 124 -1.80 10.48 7.26
CA TYR A 124 -0.88 9.64 7.99
C TYR A 124 -0.66 10.25 9.37
N LYS A 125 -1.44 9.74 10.32
CA LYS A 125 -1.15 9.97 11.73
C LYS A 125 -0.22 8.86 12.21
N SER A 126 1.02 9.23 12.54
CA SER A 126 1.92 8.34 13.29
C SER A 126 1.42 8.14 14.72
N ALA A 127 0.73 9.14 15.28
CA ALA A 127 0.08 9.06 16.59
C ALA A 127 -0.91 7.88 16.67
N GLY A 128 -0.76 7.06 17.71
CA GLY A 128 -1.62 5.89 17.98
C GLY A 128 -1.05 4.54 17.54
N TYR A 129 0.18 4.52 17.00
CA TYR A 129 0.92 3.30 16.69
C TYR A 129 2.29 3.29 17.36
N MET A 130 2.80 2.10 17.67
CA MET A 130 4.14 1.93 18.21
C MET A 130 5.20 2.28 17.17
N TYR A 131 6.28 2.91 17.64
CA TYR A 131 7.43 3.20 16.81
C TYR A 131 8.26 1.95 16.57
N LEU A 132 8.53 1.65 15.30
CA LEU A 132 9.52 0.68 14.86
C LEU A 132 10.46 1.38 13.87
N ASN A 133 11.77 1.34 14.12
CA ASN A 133 12.79 1.78 13.17
C ASN A 133 13.26 0.62 12.31
N SER A 134 14.05 0.92 11.26
CA SER A 134 14.55 -0.12 10.35
C SER A 134 15.39 -1.18 11.09
N ALA A 135 16.18 -0.76 12.09
CA ALA A 135 16.99 -1.67 12.90
C ALA A 135 16.15 -2.65 13.73
N ALA A 136 15.10 -2.19 14.42
CA ALA A 136 14.21 -3.04 15.20
C ALA A 136 13.41 -4.00 14.32
N VAL A 137 12.95 -3.55 13.15
CA VAL A 137 12.25 -4.41 12.17
C VAL A 137 13.14 -5.58 11.75
N LYS A 138 14.43 -5.33 11.53
CA LYS A 138 15.42 -6.37 11.19
C LYS A 138 15.78 -7.25 12.38
N ALA A 139 16.08 -6.65 13.54
CA ALA A 139 16.50 -7.38 14.74
C ALA A 139 15.41 -8.31 15.29
N LEU A 140 14.14 -7.96 15.09
CA LEU A 140 12.99 -8.79 15.46
C LEU A 140 12.51 -9.71 14.33
N GLU A 141 13.20 -9.71 13.18
CA GLU A 141 12.86 -10.50 11.99
C GLU A 141 11.37 -10.42 11.64
N LEU A 142 10.81 -9.20 11.73
CA LEU A 142 9.35 -9.02 11.58
C LEU A 142 8.86 -9.44 10.19
N PHE A 143 9.72 -9.26 9.19
CA PHE A 143 9.52 -9.67 7.82
C PHE A 143 10.81 -10.32 7.31
N GLY A 144 10.69 -11.37 6.50
CA GLY A 144 11.84 -12.01 5.86
C GLY A 144 12.73 -10.98 5.14
N ALA A 145 14.03 -11.23 5.15
CA ALA A 145 14.98 -10.35 4.48
C ALA A 145 14.59 -10.22 3.00
N TYR A 146 14.29 -8.99 2.58
CA TYR A 146 14.23 -8.64 1.16
C TYR A 146 15.68 -8.44 0.71
N GLN A 147 16.44 -9.52 0.57
CA GLN A 147 17.79 -9.47 0.03
C GLN A 147 17.90 -10.44 -1.13
N GLU A 148 18.48 -9.92 -2.21
CA GLU A 148 18.66 -10.50 -3.53
C GLU A 148 19.64 -11.68 -3.55
N ASP A 149 20.03 -12.20 -2.38
CA ASP A 149 20.93 -13.34 -2.25
C ASP A 149 20.08 -14.61 -2.04
N GLU A 150 19.86 -15.35 -3.13
CA GLU A 150 19.17 -16.65 -3.17
C GLU A 150 19.86 -17.74 -2.32
N ASP A 151 21.05 -17.47 -1.76
CA ASP A 151 21.92 -18.48 -1.14
C ASP A 151 21.85 -18.59 0.39
N LEU A 152 20.98 -17.81 1.05
CA LEU A 152 20.68 -18.01 2.46
C LEU A 152 19.20 -18.34 2.62
N MET A 153 18.88 -19.61 2.40
CA MET A 153 17.73 -20.27 3.01
C MET A 153 17.85 -20.11 4.52
N ASN A 154 17.39 -18.98 5.03
CA ASN A 154 17.30 -18.73 6.45
C ASN A 154 16.16 -19.63 6.96
N ASP A 155 16.55 -20.77 7.50
CA ASP A 155 15.66 -21.81 8.07
C ASP A 155 14.87 -21.29 9.30
N GLY A 156 15.16 -20.06 9.76
CA GLY A 156 14.38 -19.29 10.71
C GLY A 156 13.35 -18.40 10.00
N GLY A 157 12.10 -18.86 9.90
CA GLY A 157 11.02 -18.06 9.32
C GLY A 157 10.74 -16.76 10.09
N SER A 158 10.42 -15.69 9.37
CA SER A 158 10.07 -14.39 9.94
C SER A 158 8.79 -14.41 10.79
N LEU A 159 8.60 -13.43 11.69
CA LEU A 159 7.37 -13.32 12.49
C LEU A 159 6.11 -13.29 11.61
N TYR A 160 6.18 -12.56 10.49
CA TYR A 160 5.09 -12.55 9.52
C TYR A 160 4.80 -13.95 8.97
N GLU A 161 5.80 -14.75 8.60
CA GLU A 161 5.59 -16.11 8.07
C GLU A 161 5.03 -17.06 9.12
N LEU A 162 5.46 -16.90 10.37
CA LEU A 162 4.92 -17.65 11.50
C LEU A 162 3.42 -17.37 11.70
N LEU A 163 3.05 -16.09 11.81
CA LEU A 163 1.68 -15.65 12.11
C LEU A 163 0.74 -15.70 10.90
N ASN A 164 1.25 -15.56 9.68
CA ASN A 164 0.44 -15.47 8.49
C ASN A 164 -0.15 -16.83 8.09
N LYS A 165 -1.31 -17.13 8.64
CA LYS A 165 -2.20 -18.22 8.19
C LYS A 165 -3.43 -17.70 7.44
N CYS A 166 -3.40 -16.45 6.97
CA CYS A 166 -4.56 -15.84 6.30
C CYS A 166 -4.87 -16.54 4.97
N ARG A 167 -6.14 -16.87 4.78
CA ARG A 167 -6.67 -17.54 3.57
C ARG A 167 -6.93 -16.60 2.39
N THR A 168 -7.06 -15.30 2.65
CA THR A 168 -7.33 -14.28 1.63
C THR A 168 -6.15 -13.32 1.49
N SER A 169 -5.91 -12.83 0.29
CA SER A 169 -4.83 -11.86 0.03
C SER A 169 -5.05 -10.53 0.74
N GLN A 170 -6.31 -10.14 0.96
CA GLN A 170 -6.67 -8.98 1.77
C GLN A 170 -6.25 -9.17 3.23
N GLY A 171 -6.51 -10.36 3.81
CA GLY A 171 -6.10 -10.69 5.16
C GLY A 171 -4.58 -10.68 5.33
N GLN A 172 -3.86 -11.27 4.37
CA GLN A 172 -2.39 -11.25 4.35
C GLN A 172 -1.83 -9.81 4.33
N ARG A 173 -2.40 -8.94 3.50
CA ARG A 173 -2.03 -7.51 3.45
C ARG A 173 -2.34 -6.80 4.78
N LEU A 174 -3.52 -7.04 5.35
CA LEU A 174 -3.92 -6.42 6.60
C LEU A 174 -3.03 -6.86 7.78
N LEU A 175 -2.68 -8.14 7.86
CA LEU A 175 -1.78 -8.66 8.89
C LEU A 175 -0.39 -8.03 8.76
N ARG A 176 0.12 -7.92 7.53
CA ARG A 176 1.39 -7.24 7.27
C ARG A 176 1.37 -5.80 7.77
N ASP A 177 0.28 -5.07 7.51
CA ASP A 177 0.09 -3.70 7.98
C ASP A 177 0.01 -3.63 9.51
N TRP A 178 -0.63 -4.59 10.17
CA TRP A 178 -0.74 -4.65 11.63
C TRP A 178 0.60 -4.90 12.31
N ILE A 179 1.44 -5.78 11.75
CA ILE A 179 2.79 -6.05 12.29
C ILE A 179 3.69 -4.82 12.09
N ARG A 180 3.60 -4.12 10.95
CA ARG A 180 4.37 -2.88 10.71
C ARG A 180 3.94 -1.73 11.60
N ARG A 181 2.66 -1.71 11.99
CA ARG A 181 2.05 -0.62 12.75
C ARG A 181 1.30 -1.20 13.95
N PRO A 182 2.03 -1.67 14.99
CA PRO A 182 1.40 -2.13 16.21
C PRO A 182 0.60 -1.00 16.85
N LEU A 183 -0.56 -1.31 17.43
CA LEU A 183 -1.39 -0.32 18.09
C LEU A 183 -0.73 0.15 19.40
N HIS A 184 -0.98 1.41 19.76
CA HIS A 184 -0.58 1.97 21.04
C HIS A 184 -1.79 2.20 22.00
N ASP A 185 -3.01 2.33 21.46
CA ASP A 185 -4.22 2.55 22.27
C ASP A 185 -4.71 1.22 22.88
N ILE A 186 -4.68 1.14 24.22
CA ILE A 186 -5.09 -0.04 24.98
C ILE A 186 -6.51 -0.51 24.66
N ARG A 187 -7.44 0.41 24.37
CA ARG A 187 -8.83 0.04 24.07
C ARG A 187 -8.92 -0.73 22.75
N LYS A 188 -8.18 -0.27 21.73
CA LYS A 188 -8.12 -0.93 20.42
C LYS A 188 -7.35 -2.25 20.47
N ILE A 189 -6.37 -2.36 21.38
CA ILE A 189 -5.67 -3.62 21.63
C ILE A 189 -6.65 -4.63 22.20
N ASN A 190 -7.39 -4.26 23.26
CA ASN A 190 -8.39 -5.13 23.89
C ASN A 190 -9.50 -5.51 22.90
N GLU A 191 -10.04 -4.58 22.12
CA GLU A 191 -11.05 -4.89 21.09
C GLU A 191 -10.57 -5.98 20.11
N ARG A 192 -9.28 -5.96 19.71
CA ARG A 192 -8.72 -7.03 18.88
C ARG A 192 -8.57 -8.35 19.62
N LEU A 193 -8.18 -8.29 20.90
CA LEU A 193 -8.03 -9.48 21.74
C LEU A 193 -9.39 -10.13 22.00
N ASP A 194 -10.44 -9.36 22.24
CA ASP A 194 -11.82 -9.84 22.43
C ASP A 194 -12.30 -10.63 21.19
N VAL A 195 -12.01 -10.13 19.99
CA VAL A 195 -12.33 -10.83 18.73
C VAL A 195 -11.54 -12.13 18.60
N VAL A 196 -10.25 -12.12 18.99
CA VAL A 196 -9.43 -13.33 18.98
C VAL A 196 -9.97 -14.35 19.99
N GLU A 197 -10.30 -13.93 21.20
CA GLU A 197 -10.85 -14.78 22.25
C GLU A 197 -12.17 -15.41 21.83
N ALA A 198 -13.08 -14.64 21.22
CA ALA A 198 -14.34 -15.16 20.69
C ALA A 198 -14.11 -16.25 19.64
N LEU A 199 -13.15 -16.07 18.73
CA LEU A 199 -12.81 -17.07 17.71
C LEU A 199 -12.01 -18.26 18.27
N VAL A 200 -11.25 -18.07 19.35
CA VAL A 200 -10.52 -19.15 20.02
C VAL A 200 -11.49 -20.07 20.76
N SER A 201 -12.45 -19.48 21.47
CA SER A 201 -13.48 -20.17 22.26
C SER A 201 -14.44 -21.03 21.42
N ASP A 202 -14.71 -20.65 20.17
CA ASP A 202 -15.49 -21.48 19.23
C ASP A 202 -14.63 -22.02 18.09
N SER A 203 -14.00 -23.18 18.33
CA SER A 203 -13.17 -23.86 17.33
C SER A 203 -13.95 -24.33 16.10
N SER A 204 -15.24 -24.64 16.26
CA SER A 204 -16.09 -25.14 15.17
C SER A 204 -16.39 -24.04 14.15
N CYS A 205 -16.81 -22.87 14.64
CA CYS A 205 -17.02 -21.67 13.81
C CYS A 205 -15.72 -21.26 13.12
N ARG A 206 -14.60 -21.24 13.86
CA ARG A 206 -13.28 -20.89 13.32
C ARG A 206 -12.87 -21.82 12.16
N ALA A 207 -13.07 -23.13 12.29
CA ALA A 207 -12.74 -24.10 11.24
C ALA A 207 -13.56 -23.88 9.98
N ILE A 208 -14.89 -23.74 10.10
CA ILE A 208 -15.79 -23.47 8.97
C ILE A 208 -15.41 -22.16 8.27
N LEU A 209 -15.18 -21.10 9.06
CA LEU A 209 -14.80 -19.80 8.51
C LEU A 209 -13.47 -19.89 7.74
N HIS A 210 -12.47 -20.51 8.34
CA HIS A 210 -11.11 -20.56 7.80
C HIS A 210 -10.99 -21.52 6.60
N ASP A 211 -11.45 -22.76 6.73
CA ASP A 211 -11.17 -23.80 5.74
C ASP A 211 -12.19 -23.81 4.59
N ASP A 212 -13.44 -23.42 4.85
CA ASP A 212 -14.50 -23.44 3.84
C ASP A 212 -14.82 -22.06 3.25
N ILE A 213 -15.14 -21.08 4.10
CA ILE A 213 -15.70 -19.79 3.64
C ILE A 213 -14.61 -18.89 3.07
N LEU A 214 -13.60 -18.55 3.87
CA LEU A 214 -12.57 -17.55 3.49
C LEU A 214 -11.76 -18.00 2.27
N ARG A 215 -11.53 -19.30 2.09
CA ARG A 215 -10.80 -19.84 0.93
C ARG A 215 -11.50 -19.56 -0.41
N ARG A 216 -12.82 -19.37 -0.40
CA ARG A 216 -13.63 -19.10 -1.61
C ARG A 216 -13.67 -17.61 -1.95
N ILE A 217 -13.21 -16.73 -1.07
CA ILE A 217 -13.25 -15.28 -1.30
C ILE A 217 -12.06 -14.87 -2.17
N PRO A 218 -12.31 -14.36 -3.40
CA PRO A 218 -11.23 -13.91 -4.26
C PRO A 218 -10.65 -12.56 -3.80
N ASP A 219 -9.61 -12.09 -4.48
CA ASP A 219 -9.09 -10.74 -4.25
C ASP A 219 -10.05 -9.66 -4.77
N ILE A 220 -11.05 -9.31 -3.95
CA ILE A 220 -12.03 -8.25 -4.16
C ILE A 220 -11.35 -6.95 -4.59
N THR A 221 -10.23 -6.56 -3.97
CA THR A 221 -9.57 -5.28 -4.31
C THR A 221 -8.99 -5.29 -5.72
N SER A 222 -8.50 -6.44 -6.19
CA SER A 222 -8.05 -6.63 -7.57
C SER A 222 -9.23 -6.61 -8.55
N ILE A 223 -10.32 -7.30 -8.21
CA ILE A 223 -11.53 -7.33 -9.03
C ILE A 223 -12.14 -5.94 -9.16
N THR A 224 -12.36 -5.24 -8.05
CA THR A 224 -12.87 -3.86 -8.04
C THR A 224 -11.98 -2.95 -8.88
N ARG A 225 -10.66 -3.10 -8.80
CA ARG A 225 -9.73 -2.32 -9.63
C ARG A 225 -9.96 -2.57 -11.12
N LYS A 226 -10.10 -3.83 -11.55
CA LYS A 226 -10.36 -4.17 -12.97
C LYS A 226 -11.69 -3.63 -13.46
N ILE A 227 -12.74 -3.70 -12.62
CA ILE A 227 -14.07 -3.17 -12.93
C ILE A 227 -14.01 -1.65 -13.09
N VAL A 228 -13.42 -0.93 -12.13
CA VAL A 228 -13.27 0.54 -12.17
C VAL A 228 -12.44 0.97 -13.38
N GLN A 229 -11.46 0.17 -13.79
CA GLN A 229 -10.66 0.43 -14.99
C GLN A 229 -11.38 0.07 -16.30
N LYS A 230 -12.61 -0.46 -16.25
CA LYS A 230 -13.34 -1.02 -17.40
C LYS A 230 -12.54 -2.08 -18.17
N LYS A 231 -11.62 -2.76 -17.47
CA LYS A 231 -10.78 -3.86 -17.99
C LYS A 231 -11.25 -5.23 -17.49
N ALA A 232 -12.47 -5.31 -16.99
CA ALA A 232 -13.08 -6.55 -16.55
C ALA A 232 -13.77 -7.23 -17.75
N GLY A 233 -13.28 -8.40 -18.15
CA GLY A 233 -13.96 -9.28 -19.10
C GLY A 233 -14.79 -10.33 -18.38
N LEU A 234 -15.76 -10.93 -19.10
CA LEU A 234 -16.51 -12.07 -18.61
C LEU A 234 -15.56 -13.28 -18.50
N GLN A 235 -15.30 -13.75 -17.28
CA GLN A 235 -14.53 -14.96 -17.08
C GLN A 235 -15.47 -16.16 -17.12
N VAL A 236 -15.36 -16.98 -18.15
CA VAL A 236 -16.00 -18.30 -18.15
C VAL A 236 -15.29 -19.15 -17.10
N PRO A 237 -16.00 -19.77 -16.14
CA PRO A 237 -15.38 -20.64 -15.16
C PRO A 237 -14.58 -21.73 -15.86
N LYS A 238 -13.32 -21.94 -15.47
CA LYS A 238 -12.49 -23.03 -16.03
C LYS A 238 -13.13 -24.42 -15.84
N SER A 239 -14.03 -24.56 -14.86
CA SER A 239 -14.86 -25.76 -14.65
C SER A 239 -15.92 -25.99 -15.73
N PHE A 240 -16.40 -24.94 -16.41
CA PHE A 240 -17.38 -25.06 -17.50
C PHE A 240 -16.75 -25.51 -18.82
N SER A 241 -15.47 -25.19 -19.04
CA SER A 241 -14.79 -25.51 -20.31
C SER A 241 -14.55 -27.01 -20.50
N LEU A 242 -14.36 -27.78 -19.42
CA LEU A 242 -14.14 -29.22 -19.49
C LEU A 242 -15.44 -30.00 -19.73
N GLN A 243 -16.56 -29.58 -19.12
CA GLN A 243 -17.85 -30.23 -19.38
C GLN A 243 -18.37 -29.92 -20.79
N PHE A 244 -18.23 -28.69 -21.28
CA PHE A 244 -18.67 -28.36 -22.65
C PHE A 244 -17.80 -29.01 -23.74
N MET A 245 -16.48 -29.13 -23.55
CA MET A 245 -15.63 -29.86 -24.51
C MET A 245 -15.99 -31.35 -24.57
N HIS A 246 -16.26 -32.00 -23.43
CA HIS A 246 -16.70 -33.40 -23.42
C HIS A 246 -18.10 -33.58 -24.03
N ILE A 247 -19.03 -32.65 -23.79
CA ILE A 247 -20.37 -32.68 -24.40
C ILE A 247 -20.29 -32.46 -25.92
N PHE A 248 -19.44 -31.53 -26.40
CA PHE A 248 -19.24 -31.31 -27.83
C PHE A 248 -18.56 -32.49 -28.52
N TYR A 249 -17.52 -33.09 -27.90
CA TYR A 249 -16.89 -34.31 -28.44
C TYR A 249 -17.88 -35.48 -28.49
N ALA A 250 -18.71 -35.66 -27.46
CA ALA A 250 -19.75 -36.70 -27.45
C ALA A 250 -20.82 -36.45 -28.53
N LEU A 251 -21.28 -35.21 -28.72
CA LEU A 251 -22.23 -34.87 -29.79
C LEU A 251 -21.63 -35.09 -31.19
N PHE A 252 -20.36 -34.75 -31.40
CA PHE A 252 -19.70 -34.93 -32.70
C PHE A 252 -19.48 -36.41 -33.03
N ILE A 253 -19.21 -37.25 -32.02
CA ILE A 253 -19.12 -38.71 -32.19
C ILE A 253 -20.49 -39.33 -32.51
N PHE A 254 -21.58 -38.84 -31.91
CA PHE A 254 -22.93 -39.34 -32.16
C PHE A 254 -23.52 -38.88 -33.51
N HIS A 255 -23.04 -37.77 -34.08
CA HIS A 255 -23.51 -37.27 -35.38
C HIS A 255 -22.72 -37.82 -36.59
N TRP A 256 -21.74 -38.70 -36.34
CA TRP A 256 -20.89 -39.32 -37.35
C TRP A 256 -20.95 -40.85 -37.26
N ARG A 257 -22.16 -41.39 -37.37
CA ARG A 257 -22.40 -42.80 -37.59
C ARG A 257 -23.71 -43.04 -38.35
#